data_AF-A0A090QYU1-F1
#
_entry.id   AF-A0A090QYU1-F1
#
_cell.length_a   1.000
_cell.length_b   1.000
_cell.length_c   1.000
_cell.angle_alpha   90.00
_cell.angle_beta   90.00
_cell.angle_gamma   90.00
#
_symmetry.space_group_name_H-M   'P 1'
#
loop_
_entity.id
_entity.type
_entity.pdbx_description
1 polymer ?
#
loop_
_entity_poly.entity_id
_entity_poly.type
_entity_poly.pdbx_seq_one_letter_code
_entity_poly.pdbx_strand_id
1 'polypeptide(L)'
;MEAENARAPTGVTLTLTNDLSSLLWDRLTMMVKNGWQGVVLVFAVMWLFFSLRYSFWIAAGLPVAFLGSLYLMSAFSLSINIMTLVGLLMAIGIMMDDAIVISESIASHLDRGQKVQDAVYNGVKKVMPGVVSSYLTTICIFGSLIFLQGEMGAVLRVVPQVLILVLTLSLVEAFLILPNHLAHSLQKEQKTAPPPRWKQRFLTRFEHFRNVHLVQAVTWVVTWRYAFVGGVIGLLFASVALLAGGGLKFVGFPELDGDIAEARIILPPGATLAQTEAVVSVVVAAAEHLSVSWGDRNEDGVPLVKNITEQFNFNADADESGPHVATVRLDLLSAETRSSLIDDFIEAWREEVGVLAEPVAWCSSSQ
;
A
#
# COMPACT_ATOMS: atom_id res chain seq x y z
N MET A 1 -26.48 -7.20 10.05
CA MET A 1 -26.51 -6.64 11.42
C MET A 1 -27.86 -6.01 11.72
N GLU A 2 -28.34 -5.00 10.97
CA GLU A 2 -29.64 -4.35 11.23
C GLU A 2 -30.83 -5.32 11.29
N ALA A 3 -30.89 -6.30 10.40
CA ALA A 3 -31.92 -7.34 10.40
C ALA A 3 -31.87 -8.27 11.62
N GLU A 4 -30.69 -8.47 12.22
CA GLU A 4 -30.52 -9.29 13.43
C GLU A 4 -30.77 -8.45 14.69
N ASN A 5 -30.40 -7.16 14.69
CA ASN A 5 -30.80 -6.21 15.75
C ASN A 5 -32.32 -6.05 15.83
N ALA A 6 -33.03 -6.10 14.71
CA ALA A 6 -34.50 -6.09 14.69
C ALA A 6 -35.14 -7.37 15.26
N ARG A 7 -34.37 -8.47 15.33
CA ARG A 7 -34.79 -9.75 15.92
C ARG A 7 -34.34 -9.92 17.37
N ALA A 8 -33.46 -9.05 17.85
CA ALA A 8 -32.95 -9.09 19.20
C ALA A 8 -34.08 -8.76 20.21
N PRO A 9 -34.09 -9.39 21.40
CA PRO A 9 -35.03 -9.04 22.46
C PRO A 9 -34.93 -7.55 22.85
N THR A 10 -36.03 -6.98 23.31
CA THR A 10 -36.06 -5.60 23.85
C THR A 10 -34.98 -5.40 24.91
N GLY A 11 -34.08 -4.44 24.67
CA GLY A 11 -32.94 -4.12 25.55
C GLY A 11 -31.60 -4.76 25.14
N VAL A 12 -31.57 -5.58 24.09
CA VAL A 12 -30.33 -6.17 23.56
C VAL A 12 -29.94 -5.50 22.25
N THR A 13 -28.71 -5.00 22.17
CA THR A 13 -28.10 -4.45 20.96
C THR A 13 -26.90 -5.30 20.55
N LEU A 14 -26.87 -5.79 19.32
CA LEU A 14 -25.72 -6.47 18.75
C LEU A 14 -24.83 -5.44 18.05
N THR A 15 -23.62 -5.27 18.56
CA THR A 15 -22.54 -4.51 17.94
C THR A 15 -21.48 -5.47 17.43
N LEU A 16 -20.76 -5.08 16.37
CA LEU A 16 -19.70 -5.89 15.79
C LEU A 16 -18.37 -5.30 16.23
N THR A 17 -17.59 -6.12 16.94
CA THR A 17 -16.24 -5.81 17.41
C THR A 17 -15.24 -6.68 16.65
N ASN A 18 -14.01 -6.19 16.47
CA ASN A 18 -12.94 -6.90 15.77
C ASN A 18 -13.29 -7.37 14.34
N ASP A 19 -13.82 -6.45 13.51
CA ASP A 19 -14.14 -6.75 12.10
C ASP A 19 -12.90 -6.80 11.21
N LEU A 20 -12.23 -7.96 11.14
CA LEU A 20 -11.12 -8.12 10.19
C LEU A 20 -11.55 -7.98 8.72
N SER A 21 -12.86 -8.06 8.43
CA SER A 21 -13.39 -7.85 7.09
C SER A 21 -13.32 -6.37 6.69
N SER A 22 -13.47 -5.44 7.63
CA SER A 22 -13.39 -4.01 7.34
C SER A 22 -12.00 -3.63 6.81
N LEU A 23 -10.96 -4.16 7.45
CA LEU A 23 -9.57 -3.97 6.99
C LEU A 23 -9.35 -4.47 5.56
N LEU A 24 -9.94 -5.61 5.19
CA LEU A 24 -9.86 -6.12 3.82
C LEU A 24 -10.61 -5.20 2.84
N TRP A 25 -11.80 -4.73 3.23
CA TRP A 25 -12.60 -3.79 2.42
C TRP A 25 -11.90 -2.45 2.22
N ASP A 26 -11.26 -1.91 3.26
CA ASP A 26 -10.53 -0.64 3.20
C ASP A 26 -9.34 -0.76 2.25
N ARG A 27 -8.55 -1.82 2.37
CA ARG A 27 -7.44 -2.10 1.46
C ARG A 27 -7.90 -2.33 0.02
N LEU A 28 -9.04 -2.99 -0.19
CA LEU A 28 -9.59 -3.24 -1.51
C LEU A 28 -10.05 -1.92 -2.15
N THR A 29 -10.76 -1.10 -1.38
CA THR A 29 -11.23 0.21 -1.80
C THR A 29 -10.06 1.14 -2.14
N MET A 30 -9.01 1.14 -1.30
CA MET A 30 -7.76 1.85 -1.56
C MET A 30 -7.12 1.39 -2.87
N MET A 31 -7.02 0.08 -3.10
CA MET A 31 -6.46 -0.48 -4.34
C MET A 31 -7.26 -0.07 -5.57
N VAL A 32 -8.59 -0.15 -5.52
CA VAL A 32 -9.47 0.25 -6.64
C VAL A 32 -9.33 1.75 -6.91
N LYS A 33 -9.33 2.59 -5.87
CA LYS A 33 -9.15 4.04 -5.98
C LYS A 33 -7.79 4.38 -6.59
N ASN A 34 -6.71 3.78 -6.09
CA ASN A 34 -5.35 3.99 -6.57
C ASN A 34 -5.18 3.47 -8.00
N GLY A 35 -5.76 2.30 -8.33
CA GLY A 35 -5.76 1.74 -9.67
C GLY A 35 -6.45 2.66 -10.67
N TRP A 36 -7.64 3.18 -10.33
CA TRP A 36 -8.35 4.14 -11.17
C TRP A 36 -7.57 5.45 -11.35
N GLN A 37 -7.03 6.00 -10.27
CA GLN A 37 -6.15 7.18 -10.34
C GLN A 37 -4.93 6.92 -11.23
N GLY A 38 -4.32 5.74 -11.12
CA GLY A 38 -3.22 5.28 -11.96
C GLY A 38 -3.60 5.25 -13.44
N VAL A 39 -4.73 4.63 -13.80
CA VAL A 39 -5.25 4.61 -15.19
C VAL A 39 -5.41 6.04 -15.72
N VAL A 40 -6.04 6.93 -14.94
CA VAL A 40 -6.29 8.32 -15.34
C VAL A 40 -4.98 9.08 -15.52
N LEU A 41 -4.02 8.91 -14.60
CA LEU A 41 -2.74 9.61 -14.64
C LEU A 41 -1.88 9.13 -15.82
N VAL A 42 -1.78 7.81 -16.03
CA VAL A 42 -1.08 7.21 -17.16
C VAL A 42 -1.72 7.66 -18.47
N PHE A 43 -3.05 7.64 -18.57
CA PHE A 43 -3.77 8.14 -19.75
C PHE A 43 -3.47 9.62 -20.01
N ALA A 44 -3.53 10.47 -18.98
CA ALA A 44 -3.28 11.90 -19.11
C ALA A 44 -1.84 12.20 -19.57
N VAL A 45 -0.84 11.52 -18.99
CA VAL A 45 0.56 11.66 -19.37
C VAL A 45 0.76 11.14 -20.80
N MET A 46 0.26 9.95 -21.13
CA MET A 46 0.35 9.43 -22.49
C MET A 46 -0.36 10.34 -23.50
N TRP A 47 -1.50 10.93 -23.15
CA TRP A 47 -2.25 11.85 -24.03
C TRP A 47 -1.53 13.18 -24.24
N LEU A 48 -0.66 13.58 -23.30
CA LEU A 48 0.17 14.76 -23.46
C LEU A 48 1.23 14.59 -24.56
N PHE A 49 1.73 13.37 -24.76
CA PHE A 49 2.72 13.05 -25.78
C PHE A 49 2.12 12.49 -27.07
N PHE A 50 1.12 11.61 -26.95
CA PHE A 50 0.54 10.84 -28.04
C PHE A 50 -0.93 11.22 -28.31
N SER A 51 -1.55 10.58 -29.29
CA SER A 51 -2.95 10.84 -29.63
C SER A 51 -3.92 10.22 -28.65
N LEU A 52 -5.15 10.75 -28.60
CA LEU A 52 -6.19 10.25 -27.69
C LEU A 52 -6.41 8.74 -27.84
N ARG A 53 -6.41 8.22 -29.08
CA ARG A 53 -6.64 6.80 -29.34
C ARG A 53 -5.43 5.95 -28.97
N TYR A 54 -4.23 6.44 -29.28
CA TYR A 54 -2.98 5.77 -28.91
C TYR A 54 -2.89 5.63 -27.39
N SER A 55 -3.06 6.73 -26.66
CA SER A 55 -3.02 6.78 -25.20
C SER A 55 -4.11 5.93 -24.54
N PHE A 56 -5.31 5.87 -25.13
CA PHE A 56 -6.39 5.02 -24.64
C PHE A 56 -6.00 3.54 -24.64
N TRP A 57 -5.43 3.03 -25.74
CA TRP A 57 -5.05 1.63 -25.83
C TRP A 57 -3.90 1.26 -24.89
N ILE A 58 -2.96 2.18 -24.63
CA ILE A 58 -1.91 1.98 -23.62
C ILE A 58 -2.54 1.88 -22.22
N ALA A 59 -3.40 2.83 -21.86
CA ALA A 59 -4.03 2.85 -20.53
C ALA A 59 -5.01 1.70 -20.32
N ALA A 60 -5.64 1.19 -21.40
CA ALA A 60 -6.53 0.03 -21.35
C ALA A 60 -5.80 -1.28 -21.02
N GLY A 61 -4.48 -1.35 -21.20
CA GLY A 61 -3.67 -2.50 -20.78
C GLY A 61 -3.76 -2.77 -19.28
N LEU A 62 -3.85 -1.71 -18.44
CA LEU A 62 -3.89 -1.82 -16.97
C LEU A 62 -5.10 -2.63 -16.48
N PRO A 63 -6.36 -2.26 -16.78
CA PRO A 63 -7.51 -3.04 -16.33
C PRO A 63 -7.53 -4.44 -16.95
N VAL A 64 -7.05 -4.64 -18.18
CA VAL A 64 -7.03 -5.96 -18.82
C VAL A 64 -6.04 -6.90 -18.13
N ALA A 65 -4.80 -6.45 -17.91
CA ALA A 65 -3.79 -7.22 -17.19
C ALA A 65 -4.18 -7.45 -15.73
N PHE A 66 -4.83 -6.48 -15.08
CA PHE A 66 -5.32 -6.63 -13.71
C PHE A 66 -6.47 -7.64 -13.60
N LEU A 67 -7.47 -7.59 -14.48
CA LEU A 67 -8.57 -8.55 -14.47
C LEU A 67 -8.09 -9.97 -14.81
N GLY A 68 -7.18 -10.10 -15.77
CA GLY A 68 -6.63 -11.41 -16.07
C GLY A 68 -5.74 -11.94 -14.94
N SER A 69 -5.10 -11.08 -14.14
CA SER A 69 -4.26 -11.55 -13.02
C SER A 69 -5.15 -12.08 -11.89
N LEU A 70 -6.30 -11.44 -11.63
CA LEU A 70 -7.33 -11.97 -10.75
C LEU A 70 -7.86 -13.33 -11.23
N TYR A 71 -8.05 -13.49 -12.55
CA TYR A 71 -8.41 -14.79 -13.13
C TYR A 71 -7.34 -15.85 -12.88
N LEU A 72 -6.05 -15.53 -13.11
CA LEU A 72 -4.96 -16.45 -12.81
C LEU A 72 -4.86 -16.78 -11.33
N MET A 73 -5.02 -15.80 -10.44
CA MET A 73 -5.07 -16.03 -8.99
C MET A 73 -6.16 -17.04 -8.63
N SER A 74 -7.37 -16.88 -9.19
CA SER A 74 -8.44 -17.86 -9.03
C SER A 74 -8.08 -19.24 -9.58
N ALA A 75 -7.36 -19.31 -10.70
CA ALA A 75 -6.91 -20.58 -11.29
C ALA A 75 -5.82 -21.28 -10.44
N PHE A 76 -5.02 -20.52 -9.71
CA PHE A 76 -4.00 -21.01 -8.77
C PHE A 76 -4.51 -21.14 -7.32
N SER A 77 -5.83 -21.04 -7.10
CA SER A 77 -6.47 -21.13 -5.78
C SER A 77 -5.96 -20.10 -4.76
N LEU A 78 -5.52 -18.93 -5.24
CA LEU A 78 -5.13 -17.81 -4.40
C LEU A 78 -6.37 -16.98 -4.05
N SER A 79 -6.73 -16.94 -2.77
CA SER A 79 -7.83 -16.12 -2.28
C SER A 79 -7.44 -14.65 -2.20
N ILE A 80 -8.42 -13.75 -2.32
CA ILE A 80 -8.20 -12.33 -2.01
C ILE A 80 -8.13 -12.20 -0.49
N ASN A 81 -6.93 -11.92 0.01
CA ASN A 81 -6.62 -11.62 1.40
C ASN A 81 -5.64 -10.45 1.47
N ILE A 82 -5.34 -9.97 2.68
CA ILE A 82 -4.48 -8.80 2.92
C ILE A 82 -3.11 -8.96 2.23
N MET A 83 -2.48 -10.14 2.33
CA MET A 83 -1.16 -10.38 1.71
C MET A 83 -1.22 -10.37 0.18
N THR A 84 -2.23 -11.01 -0.42
CA THR A 84 -2.40 -10.95 -1.88
C THR A 84 -2.68 -9.53 -2.37
N LEU A 85 -3.37 -8.74 -1.57
CA LEU A 85 -3.77 -7.38 -1.90
C LEU A 85 -2.58 -6.42 -1.84
N VAL A 86 -1.67 -6.61 -0.89
CA VAL A 86 -0.35 -5.95 -0.88
C VAL A 86 0.43 -6.29 -2.15
N GLY A 87 0.45 -7.57 -2.55
CA GLY A 87 1.07 -7.99 -3.82
C GLY A 87 0.47 -7.31 -5.05
N LEU A 88 -0.86 -7.20 -5.12
CA LEU A 88 -1.57 -6.49 -6.20
C LEU A 88 -1.25 -4.99 -6.22
N LEU A 89 -1.27 -4.33 -5.05
CA LEU A 89 -0.95 -2.92 -4.90
C LEU A 89 0.46 -2.60 -5.39
N MET A 90 1.45 -3.42 -5.01
CA MET A 90 2.83 -3.28 -5.47
C MET A 90 2.92 -3.47 -7.00
N ALA A 91 2.18 -4.44 -7.54
CA ALA A 91 2.24 -4.77 -8.96
C ALA A 91 1.64 -3.67 -9.85
N ILE A 92 0.63 -2.91 -9.39
CA ILE A 92 0.03 -1.79 -10.17
C ILE A 92 1.09 -0.80 -10.62
N GLY A 93 2.06 -0.46 -9.75
CA GLY A 93 3.09 0.52 -10.04
C GLY A 93 4.10 0.08 -11.11
N ILE A 94 4.39 -1.22 -11.17
CA ILE A 94 5.41 -1.79 -12.07
C ILE A 94 4.77 -2.28 -13.38
N MET A 95 3.50 -2.67 -13.36
CA MET A 95 2.80 -3.28 -14.49
C MET A 95 2.83 -2.43 -15.76
N MET A 96 2.72 -1.11 -15.64
CA MET A 96 2.59 -0.19 -16.78
C MET A 96 3.89 0.11 -17.52
N ASP A 97 5.04 -0.18 -16.91
CA ASP A 97 6.34 0.20 -17.45
C ASP A 97 6.60 -0.46 -18.81
N ASP A 98 6.32 -1.77 -18.92
CA ASP A 98 6.55 -2.54 -20.14
C ASP A 98 5.70 -2.03 -21.31
N ALA A 99 4.41 -1.78 -21.06
CA ALA A 99 3.49 -1.24 -22.04
C ALA A 99 3.94 0.14 -22.54
N ILE A 100 4.37 1.02 -21.64
CA ILE A 100 4.85 2.37 -21.99
C ILE A 100 6.13 2.29 -22.83
N VAL A 101 7.12 1.48 -22.42
CA VAL A 101 8.39 1.33 -23.14
C VAL A 101 8.18 0.77 -24.54
N ILE A 102 7.32 -0.24 -24.70
CA ILE A 102 6.97 -0.80 -26.02
C ILE A 102 6.29 0.26 -26.87
N SER A 103 5.33 0.99 -26.31
CA SER A 103 4.59 2.05 -27.00
C SER A 103 5.49 3.19 -27.46
N GLU A 104 6.43 3.62 -26.62
CA GLU A 104 7.39 4.67 -26.97
C GLU A 104 8.34 4.19 -28.08
N SER A 105 8.81 2.94 -28.02
CA SER A 105 9.66 2.37 -29.05
C SER A 105 8.96 2.31 -30.41
N ILE A 106 7.68 1.91 -30.44
CA ILE A 106 6.87 1.89 -31.66
C ILE A 106 6.71 3.31 -32.21
N ALA A 107 6.36 4.28 -31.36
CA ALA A 107 6.21 5.68 -31.76
C ALA A 107 7.52 6.26 -32.33
N SER A 108 8.67 5.97 -31.69
CA SER A 108 9.98 6.41 -32.16
C SER A 108 10.34 5.88 -33.55
N HIS A 109 9.90 4.66 -33.90
CA HIS A 109 10.10 4.12 -35.25
C HIS A 109 9.16 4.76 -36.28
N LEU A 110 7.94 5.11 -35.85
CA LEU A 110 6.99 5.83 -36.69
C LEU A 110 7.50 7.25 -37.02
N ASP A 111 8.07 7.96 -36.03
CA ASP A 111 8.66 9.29 -36.20
C ASP A 111 9.86 9.29 -37.17
N ARG A 112 10.51 8.14 -37.36
CA ARG A 112 11.57 7.94 -38.36
C ARG A 112 11.03 7.70 -39.77
N GLY A 113 9.71 7.74 -39.97
CA GLY A 113 9.05 7.57 -41.26
C GLY A 113 8.82 6.12 -41.69
N GLN A 114 8.91 5.16 -40.76
CA GLN A 114 8.58 3.76 -41.08
C GLN A 114 7.07 3.57 -41.29
N LYS A 115 6.68 2.57 -42.10
CA LYS A 115 5.27 2.17 -42.20
C LYS A 115 4.80 1.59 -40.87
N VAL A 116 3.51 1.71 -40.55
CA VAL A 116 2.95 1.31 -39.24
C VAL A 116 3.31 -0.14 -38.87
N GLN A 117 3.17 -1.10 -39.79
CA GLN A 117 3.48 -2.50 -39.50
C GLN A 117 4.97 -2.72 -39.21
N ASP A 118 5.84 -2.07 -40.00
CA ASP A 118 7.30 -2.14 -39.81
C ASP A 118 7.72 -1.47 -38.49
N ALA A 119 7.12 -0.32 -38.18
CA ALA A 119 7.37 0.41 -36.93
C ALA A 119 6.98 -0.40 -35.70
N VAL A 120 5.83 -1.11 -35.76
CA VAL A 120 5.37 -1.99 -34.67
C VAL A 120 6.34 -3.17 -34.50
N TYR A 121 6.67 -3.88 -35.58
CA TYR A 121 7.58 -5.02 -35.52
C TYR A 121 8.98 -4.62 -35.02
N ASN A 122 9.58 -3.59 -35.61
CA ASN A 122 10.92 -3.13 -35.24
C ASN A 122 10.94 -2.51 -33.84
N GLY A 123 9.88 -1.78 -33.46
CA GLY A 123 9.70 -1.18 -32.15
C GLY A 123 9.70 -2.22 -31.05
N VAL A 124 8.85 -3.24 -31.17
CA VAL A 124 8.77 -4.36 -30.21
C VAL A 124 10.09 -5.13 -30.17
N LYS A 125 10.63 -5.51 -31.34
CA LYS A 125 11.88 -6.28 -31.44
C LYS A 125 13.07 -5.58 -30.78
N LYS A 126 13.13 -4.24 -30.87
CA LYS A 126 14.22 -3.45 -30.28
C LYS A 126 14.24 -3.51 -28.76
N VAL A 127 13.08 -3.41 -28.11
CA VAL A 127 12.99 -3.33 -26.65
C VAL A 127 12.77 -4.67 -25.98
N MET A 128 12.38 -5.71 -26.74
CA MET A 128 12.11 -7.04 -26.22
C MET A 128 13.21 -7.58 -25.28
N PRO A 129 14.52 -7.51 -25.60
CA PRO A 129 15.55 -8.00 -24.68
C PRO A 129 15.61 -7.22 -23.36
N GLY A 130 15.39 -5.90 -23.41
CA GLY A 130 15.41 -5.05 -22.23
C GLY A 130 14.23 -5.30 -21.30
N VAL A 131 13.02 -5.38 -21.87
CA VAL A 131 11.77 -5.65 -21.15
C VAL A 131 11.81 -7.05 -20.50
N VAL A 132 12.19 -8.09 -21.26
CA VAL A 132 12.32 -9.45 -20.72
C VAL A 132 13.40 -9.52 -19.63
N SER A 133 14.52 -8.81 -19.80
CA SER A 133 15.57 -8.72 -18.77
C SER A 133 15.05 -8.07 -17.48
N SER A 134 14.30 -6.97 -17.58
CA SER A 134 13.69 -6.28 -16.44
C SER A 134 12.67 -7.15 -15.69
N TYR A 135 11.88 -7.91 -16.44
CA TYR A 135 10.96 -8.89 -15.87
C TYR A 135 11.72 -10.02 -15.13
N LEU A 136 12.77 -10.56 -15.75
CA LEU A 136 13.58 -11.63 -15.15
C LEU A 136 14.31 -11.18 -13.88
N THR A 137 14.85 -9.97 -13.83
CA THR A 137 15.47 -9.45 -12.60
C THR A 137 14.46 -9.35 -11.46
N THR A 138 13.23 -8.93 -11.77
CA THR A 138 12.13 -8.86 -10.81
C THR A 138 11.76 -10.27 -10.30
N ILE A 139 11.67 -11.26 -11.18
CA ILE A 139 11.48 -12.67 -10.76
C ILE A 139 12.65 -13.15 -9.89
N CYS A 140 13.90 -12.83 -10.22
CA CYS A 140 15.05 -13.28 -9.42
C CYS A 140 14.99 -12.71 -8.00
N ILE A 141 14.61 -11.43 -7.85
CA ILE A 141 14.50 -10.77 -6.55
C ILE A 141 13.31 -11.34 -5.78
N PHE A 142 12.10 -11.22 -6.30
CA PHE A 142 10.88 -11.61 -5.58
C PHE A 142 10.69 -13.12 -5.52
N GLY A 143 11.09 -13.85 -6.55
CA GLY A 143 11.08 -15.31 -6.58
C GLY A 143 12.00 -15.92 -5.53
N SER A 144 13.08 -15.23 -5.12
CA SER A 144 13.93 -15.70 -4.02
C SER A 144 13.17 -15.75 -2.68
N LEU A 145 12.22 -14.84 -2.45
CA LEU A 145 11.43 -14.76 -1.21
C LEU A 145 10.45 -15.94 -1.06
N ILE A 146 10.11 -16.61 -2.16
CA ILE A 146 9.25 -17.82 -2.16
C ILE A 146 9.92 -18.98 -1.40
N PHE A 147 11.26 -19.00 -1.36
CA PHE A 147 12.03 -20.05 -0.70
C PHE A 147 12.26 -19.81 0.79
N LEU A 148 11.72 -18.72 1.34
CA LEU A 148 11.84 -18.42 2.76
C LEU A 148 11.07 -19.46 3.60
N GLN A 149 11.74 -20.02 4.60
CA GLN A 149 11.16 -21.03 5.50
C GLN A 149 10.60 -20.39 6.79
N GLY A 150 9.83 -21.17 7.54
CA GLY A 150 9.19 -20.73 8.78
C GLY A 150 7.80 -20.11 8.57
N GLU A 151 7.13 -19.77 9.66
CA GLU A 151 5.78 -19.19 9.65
C GLU A 151 5.74 -17.87 8.88
N MET A 152 6.76 -17.02 9.09
CA MET A 152 6.92 -15.76 8.36
C MET A 152 7.09 -16.00 6.85
N GLY A 153 7.82 -17.05 6.44
CA GLY A 153 7.97 -17.43 5.04
C GLY A 153 6.66 -17.87 4.39
N ALA A 154 5.82 -18.62 5.12
CA ALA A 154 4.51 -19.06 4.62
C ALA A 154 3.57 -17.87 4.32
N VAL A 155 3.60 -16.83 5.15
CA VAL A 155 2.82 -15.61 4.96
C VAL A 155 3.40 -14.74 3.84
N LEU A 156 4.72 -14.55 3.83
CA LEU A 156 5.40 -13.68 2.86
C LEU A 156 5.44 -14.25 1.45
N ARG A 157 5.42 -15.58 1.27
CA ARG A 157 5.46 -16.25 -0.05
C ARG A 157 4.30 -15.87 -0.97
N VAL A 158 3.17 -15.45 -0.41
CA VAL A 158 1.97 -15.08 -1.17
C VAL A 158 2.20 -13.80 -1.99
N VAL A 159 2.90 -12.81 -1.43
CA VAL A 159 3.19 -11.52 -2.08
C VAL A 159 3.97 -11.68 -3.40
N PRO A 160 5.16 -12.33 -3.43
CA PRO A 160 5.91 -12.51 -4.66
C PRO A 160 5.19 -13.43 -5.64
N GLN A 161 4.39 -14.39 -5.18
CA GLN A 161 3.61 -15.25 -6.07
C GLN A 161 2.57 -14.44 -6.85
N VAL A 162 1.82 -13.58 -6.18
CA VAL A 162 0.86 -12.68 -6.84
C VAL A 162 1.59 -11.70 -7.77
N LEU A 163 2.66 -11.07 -7.29
CA LEU A 163 3.42 -10.11 -8.08
C LEU A 163 3.96 -10.74 -9.37
N ILE A 164 4.55 -11.94 -9.31
CA ILE A 164 5.04 -12.66 -10.48
C ILE A 164 3.88 -12.98 -11.44
N LEU A 165 2.75 -13.51 -10.96
CA LEU A 165 1.59 -13.80 -11.82
C LEU A 165 1.08 -12.56 -12.57
N VAL A 166 1.00 -11.44 -11.86
CA VAL A 166 0.54 -10.16 -12.41
C VAL A 166 1.52 -9.65 -13.48
N LEU A 167 2.83 -9.69 -13.19
CA LEU A 167 3.85 -9.26 -14.14
C LEU A 167 3.95 -10.19 -15.35
N THR A 168 3.82 -11.51 -15.16
CA THR A 168 3.78 -12.46 -16.28
C THR A 168 2.65 -12.11 -17.23
N LEU A 169 1.46 -11.84 -16.69
CA LEU A 169 0.32 -11.50 -17.52
C LEU A 169 0.47 -10.12 -18.17
N SER A 170 1.04 -9.14 -17.46
CA SER A 170 1.37 -7.83 -18.05
C SER A 170 2.30 -7.98 -19.25
N LEU A 171 3.34 -8.80 -19.11
CA LEU A 171 4.30 -9.08 -20.17
C LEU A 171 3.61 -9.72 -21.39
N VAL A 172 2.72 -10.68 -21.15
CA VAL A 172 1.91 -11.34 -22.19
C VAL A 172 1.01 -10.32 -22.91
N GLU A 173 0.32 -9.46 -22.18
CA GLU A 173 -0.52 -8.39 -22.73
C GLU A 173 0.31 -7.42 -23.56
N ALA A 174 1.43 -6.94 -23.02
CA ALA A 174 2.29 -5.92 -23.63
C ALA A 174 2.96 -6.40 -24.92
N PHE A 175 3.25 -7.70 -25.06
CA PHE A 175 3.83 -8.27 -26.29
C PHE A 175 2.81 -8.80 -27.29
N LEU A 176 1.67 -9.34 -26.85
CA LEU A 176 0.71 -10.01 -27.75
C LEU A 176 -0.49 -9.14 -28.12
N ILE A 177 -1.02 -8.39 -27.16
CA ILE A 177 -2.29 -7.67 -27.29
C ILE A 177 -2.03 -6.22 -27.69
N LEU A 178 -1.19 -5.52 -26.91
CA LEU A 178 -0.90 -4.11 -27.09
C LEU A 178 -0.40 -3.76 -28.51
N PRO A 179 0.59 -4.47 -29.12
CA PRO A 179 1.13 -4.05 -30.42
C PRO A 179 0.09 -4.09 -31.55
N ASN A 180 -0.87 -5.02 -31.46
CA ASN A 180 -1.96 -5.12 -32.44
C ASN A 180 -2.95 -3.95 -32.30
N HIS A 181 -3.36 -3.63 -31.07
CA HIS A 181 -4.21 -2.48 -30.81
C HIS A 181 -3.57 -1.15 -31.23
N LEU A 182 -2.28 -0.97 -30.95
CA LEU A 182 -1.53 0.20 -31.40
C LEU A 182 -1.43 0.26 -32.92
N ALA A 183 -1.15 -0.85 -33.60
CA ALA A 183 -1.09 -0.92 -35.05
C ALA A 183 -2.42 -0.47 -35.70
N HIS A 184 -3.55 -0.97 -35.19
CA HIS A 184 -4.87 -0.60 -35.68
C HIS A 184 -5.21 0.86 -35.37
N SER A 185 -4.85 1.36 -34.18
CA SER A 185 -5.04 2.76 -33.79
C SER A 185 -4.29 3.71 -34.74
N LEU A 186 -3.00 3.44 -34.97
CA LEU A 186 -2.11 4.26 -35.79
C LEU A 186 -2.53 4.30 -37.28
N GLN A 187 -3.01 3.19 -37.84
CA GLN A 187 -3.52 3.15 -39.23
C GLN A 187 -4.74 4.06 -39.43
N LYS A 188 -5.59 4.17 -38.41
CA LYS A 188 -6.78 5.03 -38.44
C LYS A 188 -6.46 6.51 -38.20
N GLU A 189 -5.23 6.80 -37.76
CA GLU A 189 -4.79 8.12 -37.30
C GLU A 189 -4.05 8.94 -38.37
N GLN A 190 -3.58 8.33 -39.46
CA GLN A 190 -2.99 9.04 -40.61
C GLN A 190 -3.92 10.11 -41.26
N LYS A 191 -5.15 10.28 -40.75
CA LYS A 191 -6.17 11.22 -41.23
C LYS A 191 -6.61 12.26 -40.19
N THR A 192 -5.99 12.39 -39.02
CA THR A 192 -6.47 13.31 -37.96
C THR A 192 -5.82 14.70 -37.96
N ALA A 193 -6.63 15.68 -37.52
CA ALA A 193 -6.27 17.08 -37.40
C ALA A 193 -5.05 17.33 -36.48
N PRO A 194 -4.30 18.43 -36.69
CA PRO A 194 -3.14 18.76 -35.87
C PRO A 194 -3.52 18.92 -34.38
N PRO A 195 -2.59 18.62 -33.45
CA PRO A 195 -2.85 18.72 -32.02
C PRO A 195 -3.19 20.16 -31.60
N PRO A 196 -3.91 20.37 -30.49
CA PRO A 196 -4.27 21.71 -30.01
C PRO A 196 -3.03 22.58 -29.72
N ARG A 197 -3.15 23.90 -29.89
CA ARG A 197 -2.02 24.86 -29.82
C ARG A 197 -1.24 24.82 -28.51
N TRP A 198 -1.92 24.57 -27.38
CA TRP A 198 -1.26 24.47 -26.07
C TRP A 198 -0.36 23.24 -26.00
N LYS A 199 -0.81 22.10 -26.53
CA LYS A 199 -0.07 20.83 -26.59
C LYS A 199 1.15 20.97 -27.50
N GLN A 200 1.00 21.64 -28.65
CA GLN A 200 2.13 21.95 -29.53
C GLN A 200 3.22 22.77 -28.79
N ARG A 201 2.83 23.84 -28.09
CA ARG A 201 3.78 24.64 -27.29
C ARG A 201 4.47 23.83 -26.21
N PHE A 202 3.74 22.96 -25.52
CA PHE A 202 4.31 22.06 -24.52
C PHE A 202 5.35 21.13 -25.16
N LEU A 203 4.99 20.44 -26.24
CA LEU A 203 5.89 19.51 -26.93
C LEU A 203 7.14 20.21 -27.46
N THR A 204 7.01 21.41 -28.07
CA THR A 204 8.19 22.15 -28.54
C THR A 204 9.13 22.55 -27.41
N ARG A 205 8.60 22.96 -26.24
CA ARG A 205 9.43 23.26 -25.07
C ARG A 205 10.08 22.01 -24.49
N PHE A 206 9.34 20.91 -24.42
CA PHE A 206 9.86 19.63 -23.96
C PHE A 206 10.98 19.12 -24.87
N GLU A 207 10.80 19.21 -26.19
CA GLU A 207 11.81 18.88 -27.19
C GLU A 207 13.05 19.77 -27.05
N HIS A 208 12.89 21.07 -26.83
CA HIS A 208 14.01 21.97 -26.60
C HIS A 208 14.78 21.61 -25.31
N PHE A 209 14.06 21.28 -24.23
CA PHE A 209 14.68 20.79 -22.99
C PHE A 209 15.46 19.48 -23.23
N ARG A 210 14.82 18.49 -23.88
CA ARG A 210 15.42 17.19 -24.19
C ARG A 210 16.67 17.31 -25.06
N ASN A 211 16.61 18.10 -26.12
CA ASN A 211 17.68 18.13 -27.13
C ASN A 211 18.81 19.11 -26.78
N VAL A 212 18.57 20.08 -25.89
CA VAL A 212 19.56 21.09 -25.49
C VAL A 212 20.01 20.87 -24.04
N HIS A 213 19.11 21.06 -23.07
CA HIS A 213 19.48 21.11 -21.65
C HIS A 213 19.89 19.74 -21.12
N LEU A 214 19.10 18.69 -21.43
CA LEU A 214 19.42 17.32 -21.02
C LEU A 214 20.73 16.84 -21.64
N VAL A 215 20.93 17.07 -22.95
CA VAL A 215 22.17 16.68 -23.66
C VAL A 215 23.38 17.41 -23.09
N GLN A 216 23.26 18.70 -22.78
CA GLN A 216 24.34 19.47 -22.14
C GLN A 216 24.67 18.94 -20.75
N ALA A 217 23.65 18.66 -19.93
CA ALA A 217 23.85 18.10 -18.59
C ALA A 217 24.52 16.72 -18.64
N VAL A 218 24.06 15.82 -19.52
CA VAL A 218 24.66 14.49 -19.71
C VAL A 218 26.10 14.61 -20.19
N THR A 219 26.36 15.51 -21.15
CA THR A 219 27.72 15.75 -21.66
C THR A 219 28.64 16.25 -20.54
N TRP A 220 28.15 17.15 -19.68
CA TRP A 220 28.89 17.66 -18.53
C TRP A 220 29.23 16.52 -17.55
N VAL A 221 28.26 15.67 -17.22
CA VAL A 221 28.47 14.48 -16.37
C VAL A 221 29.51 13.53 -16.96
N VAL A 222 29.46 13.28 -18.28
CA VAL A 222 30.43 12.41 -18.97
C VAL A 222 31.82 13.02 -19.03
N THR A 223 31.95 14.34 -19.17
CA THR A 223 33.26 15.03 -19.11
C THR A 223 33.87 14.94 -17.72
N TRP A 224 33.06 15.04 -16.66
CA TRP A 224 33.47 14.90 -15.26
C TRP A 224 33.27 13.49 -14.70
N ARG A 225 33.36 12.45 -15.55
CA ARG A 225 32.98 11.06 -15.20
C ARG A 225 33.56 10.54 -13.89
N TYR A 226 34.82 10.88 -13.57
CA TYR A 226 35.46 10.43 -12.34
C TYR A 226 34.91 11.12 -11.10
N ALA A 227 34.60 12.43 -11.20
CA ALA A 227 33.96 13.16 -10.12
C ALA A 227 32.53 12.66 -9.90
N PHE A 228 31.80 12.36 -10.99
CA PHE A 228 30.45 11.80 -10.88
C PHE A 228 30.46 10.40 -10.25
N VAL A 229 31.27 9.47 -10.78
CA VAL A 229 31.39 8.11 -10.23
C VAL A 229 31.90 8.15 -8.79
N GLY A 230 32.89 9.00 -8.50
CA GLY A 230 33.39 9.22 -7.14
C GLY A 230 32.31 9.78 -6.21
N GLY A 231 31.46 10.69 -6.70
CA GLY A 231 30.31 11.21 -5.96
C GLY A 231 29.26 10.14 -5.66
N VAL A 232 28.93 9.28 -6.64
CA VAL A 232 27.99 8.15 -6.45
C VAL A 232 28.54 7.17 -5.42
N ILE A 233 29.81 6.77 -5.53
CA ILE A 233 30.47 5.88 -4.57
C ILE A 233 30.56 6.54 -3.19
N GLY A 234 30.89 7.84 -3.14
CA GLY A 234 30.95 8.60 -1.89
C GLY A 234 29.59 8.68 -1.20
N LEU A 235 28.51 8.88 -1.96
CA LEU A 235 27.14 8.88 -1.44
C LEU A 235 26.73 7.48 -0.95
N LEU A 236 27.13 6.42 -1.64
CA LEU A 236 26.94 5.05 -1.18
C LEU A 236 27.66 4.82 0.16
N PHE A 237 28.94 5.20 0.27
CA PHE A 237 29.68 5.07 1.53
C PHE A 237 29.09 5.94 2.65
N ALA A 238 28.64 7.16 2.35
CA ALA A 238 27.98 8.01 3.32
C ALA A 238 26.67 7.37 3.82
N SER A 239 25.90 6.73 2.94
CA SER A 239 24.67 6.02 3.31
C SER A 239 24.97 4.82 4.22
N VAL A 240 25.99 4.02 3.88
CA VAL A 240 26.42 2.89 4.72
C VAL A 240 27.00 3.37 6.06
N ALA A 241 27.77 4.45 6.05
CA ALA A 241 28.37 5.04 7.25
C ALA A 241 27.30 5.63 8.19
N LEU A 242 26.22 6.21 7.67
CA LEU A 242 25.09 6.69 8.48
C LEU A 242 24.37 5.54 9.20
N LEU A 243 24.19 4.41 8.52
CA LEU A 243 23.63 3.20 9.12
C LEU A 243 24.58 2.62 10.18
N ALA A 244 25.85 2.41 9.85
CA ALA A 244 26.83 1.81 10.75
C ALA A 244 27.22 2.73 11.93
N GLY A 245 27.21 4.04 11.72
CA GLY A 245 27.53 5.07 12.71
C GLY A 245 26.39 5.38 13.68
N GLY A 246 25.24 4.70 13.57
CA GLY A 246 24.10 4.92 14.46
C GLY A 246 23.35 6.23 14.21
N GLY A 247 23.58 6.91 13.08
CA GLY A 247 22.81 8.08 12.68
C GLY A 247 21.37 7.72 12.32
N LEU A 248 21.13 6.48 11.90
CA LEU A 248 19.81 5.87 11.78
C LEU A 248 19.58 4.88 12.92
N LYS A 249 18.55 5.14 13.73
CA LYS A 249 18.04 4.15 14.69
C LYS A 249 17.32 3.06 13.91
N PHE A 250 17.84 1.83 13.95
CA PHE A 250 17.14 0.68 13.39
C PHE A 250 15.96 0.34 14.29
N VAL A 251 14.74 0.45 13.75
CA VAL A 251 13.51 -0.04 14.37
C VAL A 251 13.05 -1.21 13.51
N GLY A 252 13.29 -2.44 13.98
CA GLY A 252 13.03 -3.66 13.20
C GLY A 252 11.55 -3.88 12.89
N PHE A 253 10.68 -3.39 13.77
CA PHE A 253 9.24 -3.37 13.60
C PHE A 253 8.75 -1.99 14.02
N PRO A 254 8.50 -1.06 13.09
CA PRO A 254 7.84 0.18 13.44
C PRO A 254 6.46 -0.17 14.01
N GLU A 255 6.11 0.41 15.15
CA GLU A 255 4.76 0.31 15.70
C GLU A 255 3.83 0.95 14.67
N LEU A 256 3.04 0.10 14.00
CA LEU A 256 2.00 0.57 13.10
C LEU A 256 0.88 1.10 13.97
N ASP A 257 0.45 2.32 13.70
CA ASP A 257 -0.67 2.93 14.39
C ASP A 257 -1.91 2.04 14.24
N GLY A 258 -2.34 1.42 15.34
CA GLY A 258 -3.34 0.36 15.36
C GLY A 258 -4.75 0.92 15.60
N ASP A 259 -5.79 0.11 15.37
CA ASP A 259 -7.17 0.53 15.60
C ASP A 259 -7.72 0.01 16.95
N ILE A 260 -6.90 -0.69 17.73
CA ILE A 260 -7.30 -1.36 18.97
C ILE A 260 -6.36 -0.96 20.10
N ALA A 261 -6.93 -0.44 21.20
CA ALA A 261 -6.22 -0.23 22.47
C ALA A 261 -6.74 -1.22 23.53
N GLU A 262 -5.85 -1.79 24.34
CA GLU A 262 -6.22 -2.74 25.40
C GLU A 262 -5.65 -2.29 26.75
N ALA A 263 -6.51 -2.24 27.76
CA ALA A 263 -6.12 -2.15 29.16
C ALA A 263 -6.27 -3.51 29.82
N ARG A 264 -5.15 -4.08 30.25
CA ARG A 264 -5.06 -5.37 30.93
C ARG A 264 -4.95 -5.13 32.43
N ILE A 265 -5.94 -5.58 33.20
CA ILE A 265 -6.09 -5.31 34.62
C ILE A 265 -5.82 -6.60 35.40
N ILE A 266 -4.91 -6.51 36.38
CA ILE A 266 -4.58 -7.58 37.31
C ILE A 266 -4.62 -6.99 38.71
N LEU A 267 -5.56 -7.48 39.53
CA LEU A 267 -5.64 -7.16 40.95
C LEU A 267 -4.93 -8.24 41.78
N PRO A 268 -4.55 -7.94 43.04
CA PRO A 268 -3.93 -8.92 43.91
C PRO A 268 -4.77 -10.21 44.03
N PRO A 269 -4.13 -11.38 44.11
CA PRO A 269 -4.81 -12.65 44.32
C PRO A 269 -5.73 -12.58 45.56
N GLY A 270 -7.00 -12.95 45.38
CA GLY A 270 -8.04 -12.84 46.41
C GLY A 270 -8.99 -11.65 46.24
N ALA A 271 -8.73 -10.75 45.28
CA ALA A 271 -9.71 -9.75 44.88
C ALA A 271 -10.98 -10.41 44.32
N THR A 272 -12.13 -9.88 44.75
CA THR A 272 -13.46 -10.32 44.30
C THR A 272 -13.79 -9.73 42.94
N LEU A 273 -14.69 -10.38 42.19
CA LEU A 273 -15.15 -9.89 40.90
C LEU A 273 -15.72 -8.46 41.01
N ALA A 274 -16.45 -8.15 42.08
CA ALA A 274 -17.00 -6.81 42.32
C ALA A 274 -15.91 -5.73 42.49
N GLN A 275 -14.75 -6.08 43.05
CA GLN A 275 -13.61 -5.16 43.15
C GLN A 275 -12.98 -4.94 41.77
N THR A 276 -12.90 -5.97 40.94
CA THR A 276 -12.43 -5.87 39.55
C THR A 276 -13.38 -5.07 38.69
N GLU A 277 -14.70 -5.27 38.81
CA GLU A 277 -15.74 -4.49 38.13
C GLU A 277 -15.65 -3.00 38.50
N ALA A 278 -15.40 -2.68 39.78
CA ALA A 278 -15.22 -1.29 40.20
C ALA A 278 -14.02 -0.65 39.50
N VAL A 279 -12.90 -1.36 39.37
CA VAL A 279 -11.70 -0.85 38.68
C VAL A 279 -11.94 -0.73 37.17
N VAL A 280 -12.56 -1.74 36.55
CA VAL A 280 -12.94 -1.70 35.12
C VAL A 280 -13.86 -0.50 34.84
N SER A 281 -14.83 -0.22 35.71
CA SER A 281 -15.74 0.91 35.52
C SER A 281 -15.03 2.27 35.49
N VAL A 282 -13.96 2.45 36.28
CA VAL A 282 -13.13 3.66 36.24
C VAL A 282 -12.37 3.76 34.92
N VAL A 283 -11.80 2.64 34.47
CA VAL A 283 -11.05 2.55 33.21
C VAL A 283 -11.95 2.85 32.00
N VAL A 284 -13.17 2.31 32.00
CA VAL A 284 -14.16 2.54 30.94
C VAL A 284 -14.67 3.98 30.96
N ALA A 285 -15.01 4.53 32.13
CA ALA A 285 -15.47 5.92 32.23
C ALA A 285 -14.42 6.92 31.72
N ALA A 286 -13.14 6.69 32.04
CA ALA A 286 -12.04 7.49 31.51
C ALA A 286 -11.95 7.41 29.97
N ALA A 287 -12.13 6.22 29.39
CA ALA A 287 -12.13 6.04 27.94
C ALA A 287 -13.29 6.78 27.27
N GLU A 288 -14.49 6.73 27.85
CA GLU A 288 -15.68 7.42 27.32
C GLU A 288 -15.52 8.94 27.37
N HIS A 289 -15.00 9.49 28.47
CA HIS A 289 -14.73 10.92 28.61
C HIS A 289 -13.69 11.41 27.59
N LEU A 290 -12.62 10.65 27.39
CA LEU A 290 -11.60 10.96 26.41
C LEU A 290 -12.12 10.84 24.97
N SER A 291 -12.92 9.81 24.69
CA SER A 291 -13.55 9.60 23.37
C SER A 291 -14.33 10.83 22.90
N VAL A 292 -15.13 11.43 23.80
CA VAL A 292 -15.90 12.65 23.50
C VAL A 292 -15.00 13.87 23.37
N SER A 293 -14.12 14.09 24.35
CA SER A 293 -13.28 15.30 24.35
C SER A 293 -12.28 15.37 23.20
N TRP A 294 -11.78 14.22 22.74
CA TRP A 294 -10.90 14.13 21.56
C TRP A 294 -11.71 14.16 20.26
N GLY A 295 -12.89 13.55 20.25
CA GLY A 295 -13.82 13.65 19.13
C GLY A 295 -14.13 15.11 18.77
N ASP A 296 -14.43 15.93 19.77
CA ASP A 296 -14.74 17.36 19.59
C ASP A 296 -13.55 18.21 19.16
N ARG A 297 -12.33 17.83 19.55
CA ARG A 297 -11.10 18.62 19.29
C ARG A 297 -10.42 18.25 17.99
N ASN A 298 -10.42 16.96 17.64
CA ASN A 298 -9.54 16.40 16.62
C ASN A 298 -10.30 15.71 15.48
N GLU A 299 -11.52 15.21 15.71
CA GLU A 299 -12.21 14.31 14.77
C GLU A 299 -13.59 14.85 14.33
N ASP A 300 -13.72 16.17 14.19
CA ASP A 300 -14.93 16.86 13.71
C ASP A 300 -16.24 16.49 14.47
N GLY A 301 -16.11 16.18 15.76
CA GLY A 301 -17.23 15.82 16.64
C GLY A 301 -17.65 14.35 16.59
N VAL A 302 -16.87 13.47 15.94
CA VAL A 302 -17.10 12.02 15.95
C VAL A 302 -16.36 11.40 17.14
N PRO A 303 -17.02 10.58 17.98
CA PRO A 303 -16.34 9.90 19.09
C PRO A 303 -15.19 9.02 18.58
N LEU A 304 -14.03 9.15 19.22
CA LEU A 304 -12.82 8.43 18.81
C LEU A 304 -12.94 6.91 19.06
N VAL A 305 -13.60 6.52 20.14
CA VAL A 305 -13.88 5.13 20.51
C VAL A 305 -15.24 4.72 19.94
N LYS A 306 -15.25 3.68 19.10
CA LYS A 306 -16.46 3.09 18.50
C LYS A 306 -17.13 2.09 19.44
N ASN A 307 -16.35 1.19 20.02
CA ASN A 307 -16.85 0.15 20.92
C ASN A 307 -15.90 -0.03 22.10
N ILE A 308 -16.48 -0.44 23.23
CA ILE A 308 -15.76 -0.87 24.43
C ILE A 308 -16.20 -2.30 24.73
N THR A 309 -15.23 -3.21 24.86
CA THR A 309 -15.46 -4.60 25.26
C THR A 309 -14.83 -4.85 26.60
N GLU A 310 -15.63 -5.27 27.58
CA GLU A 310 -15.18 -5.64 28.91
C GLU A 310 -15.19 -7.17 29.03
N GLN A 311 -14.05 -7.76 29.34
CA GLN A 311 -13.91 -9.20 29.54
C GLN A 311 -13.34 -9.49 30.93
N PHE A 312 -14.16 -10.08 31.79
CA PHE A 312 -13.75 -10.50 33.14
C PHE A 312 -13.23 -11.94 33.16
N ASN A 313 -12.39 -12.26 34.15
CA ASN A 313 -11.78 -13.57 34.35
C ASN A 313 -10.83 -14.03 33.24
N PHE A 314 -10.45 -13.13 32.33
CA PHE A 314 -9.53 -13.42 31.24
C PHE A 314 -8.56 -12.26 31.04
N ASN A 315 -7.27 -12.59 31.00
CA ASN A 315 -6.20 -11.72 30.58
C ASN A 315 -5.16 -12.59 29.88
N ALA A 316 -4.85 -12.31 28.62
CA ALA A 316 -3.98 -13.16 27.80
C ALA A 316 -2.50 -13.12 28.24
N ASP A 317 -2.09 -12.08 28.98
CA ASP A 317 -0.72 -11.95 29.50
C ASP A 317 -0.57 -12.48 30.92
N ALA A 318 -1.68 -12.53 31.67
CA ALA A 318 -1.68 -13.21 32.95
C ALA A 318 -1.76 -14.71 32.65
N ASP A 319 -0.73 -15.46 33.02
CA ASP A 319 -0.76 -16.94 32.99
C ASP A 319 -1.75 -17.52 34.04
N GLU A 320 -2.75 -16.73 34.43
CA GLU A 320 -3.73 -16.97 35.47
C GLU A 320 -5.12 -16.49 35.02
N SER A 321 -6.15 -17.26 35.37
CA SER A 321 -7.56 -16.90 35.14
C SER A 321 -8.29 -16.85 36.47
N GLY A 322 -9.11 -15.81 36.69
CA GLY A 322 -9.87 -15.68 37.93
C GLY A 322 -10.51 -14.31 38.12
N PRO A 323 -11.27 -14.13 39.21
CA PRO A 323 -12.07 -12.92 39.46
C PRO A 323 -11.25 -11.64 39.63
N HIS A 324 -9.93 -11.75 39.78
CA HIS A 324 -8.99 -10.65 39.96
C HIS A 324 -8.37 -10.16 38.64
N VAL A 325 -8.69 -10.76 37.48
CA VAL A 325 -8.21 -10.32 36.17
C VAL A 325 -9.36 -9.85 35.26
N ALA A 326 -9.08 -8.82 34.46
CA ALA A 326 -9.98 -8.33 33.43
C ALA A 326 -9.21 -7.70 32.26
N THR A 327 -9.83 -7.67 31.09
CA THR A 327 -9.33 -6.99 29.90
C THR A 327 -10.39 -6.04 29.38
N VAL A 328 -10.05 -4.76 29.23
CA VAL A 328 -10.88 -3.75 28.58
C VAL A 328 -10.28 -3.45 27.22
N ARG A 329 -11.03 -3.66 26.15
CA ARG A 329 -10.62 -3.39 24.77
C ARG A 329 -11.43 -2.24 24.21
N LEU A 330 -10.75 -1.28 23.59
CA LEU A 330 -11.33 -0.14 22.88
C LEU A 330 -11.08 -0.32 21.39
N ASP A 331 -12.16 -0.33 20.61
CA ASP A 331 -12.10 -0.25 19.15
C ASP A 331 -12.16 1.24 18.75
N LEU A 332 -11.10 1.76 18.14
CA LEU A 332 -10.97 3.18 17.78
C LEU A 332 -11.41 3.45 16.32
N LEU A 333 -11.51 4.72 15.94
CA LEU A 333 -11.54 5.12 14.53
C LEU A 333 -10.28 4.63 13.81
N SER A 334 -10.43 4.30 12.52
CA SER A 334 -9.31 3.73 11.78
C SER A 334 -8.22 4.76 11.57
N ALA A 335 -6.95 4.35 11.69
CA ALA A 335 -5.77 5.17 11.40
C ALA A 335 -5.80 5.87 10.03
N GLU A 336 -6.57 5.36 9.05
CA GLU A 336 -6.74 6.02 7.74
C GLU A 336 -7.64 7.26 7.79
N THR A 337 -8.51 7.35 8.79
CA THR A 337 -9.53 8.39 8.94
C THR A 337 -9.27 9.33 10.11
N ARG A 338 -8.65 8.85 11.19
CA ARG A 338 -8.37 9.66 12.37
C ARG A 338 -7.13 10.53 12.17
N SER A 339 -7.15 11.70 12.80
CA SER A 339 -6.05 12.66 12.79
C SER A 339 -5.07 12.47 13.96
N SER A 340 -5.52 11.87 15.07
CA SER A 340 -4.70 11.58 16.25
C SER A 340 -4.01 10.22 16.18
N LEU A 341 -2.85 10.04 16.83
CA LEU A 341 -2.14 8.76 17.00
C LEU A 341 -2.70 7.94 18.17
N ILE A 342 -2.58 6.61 18.12
CA ILE A 342 -3.09 5.74 19.19
C ILE A 342 -2.28 5.89 20.47
N ASP A 343 -0.97 6.08 20.36
CA ASP A 343 -0.07 6.18 21.51
C ASP A 343 -0.39 7.42 22.35
N ASP A 344 -0.67 8.54 21.69
CA ASP A 344 -1.10 9.77 22.36
C ASP A 344 -2.42 9.53 23.13
N PHE A 345 -3.34 8.76 22.55
CA PHE A 345 -4.60 8.40 23.21
C PHE A 345 -4.39 7.44 24.38
N ILE A 346 -3.51 6.43 24.23
CA ILE A 346 -3.18 5.49 25.31
C ILE A 346 -2.52 6.21 26.48
N GLU A 347 -1.61 7.16 26.21
CA GLU A 347 -0.98 7.98 27.24
C GLU A 347 -2.01 8.84 27.97
N ALA A 348 -2.87 9.55 27.24
CA ALA A 348 -3.95 10.33 27.84
C ALA A 348 -4.94 9.47 28.63
N TRP A 349 -5.27 8.27 28.12
CA TRP A 349 -6.14 7.31 28.81
C TRP A 349 -5.52 6.84 30.12
N ARG A 350 -4.22 6.57 30.12
CA ARG A 350 -3.48 6.22 31.34
C ARG A 350 -3.45 7.37 32.34
N GLU A 351 -3.28 8.61 31.90
CA GLU A 351 -3.29 9.79 32.77
C GLU A 351 -4.68 10.03 33.39
N GLU A 352 -5.75 9.93 32.60
CA GLU A 352 -7.13 10.15 33.04
C GLU A 352 -7.60 9.07 34.03
N VAL A 353 -7.23 7.81 33.80
CA VAL A 353 -7.48 6.72 34.75
C VAL A 353 -6.76 6.96 36.08
N GLY A 354 -5.59 7.59 36.03
CA GLY A 354 -4.80 7.92 37.21
C GLY A 354 -4.31 6.68 37.98
N VAL A 355 -3.94 6.89 39.24
CA VAL A 355 -3.46 5.81 40.11
C VAL A 355 -4.66 5.08 40.71
N LEU A 356 -4.93 3.87 40.20
CA LEU A 356 -5.94 2.93 40.72
C LEU A 356 -5.44 2.24 42.00
N ALA A 357 -5.07 3.03 43.02
CA ALA A 357 -4.63 2.63 44.36
C ALA A 357 -3.34 1.78 44.50
N GLU A 358 -2.70 1.97 45.66
CA GLU A 358 -1.33 1.64 46.08
C GLU A 358 -0.99 0.13 46.29
N PRO A 359 0.31 -0.25 46.40
CA PRO A 359 0.93 -1.38 45.71
C PRO A 359 0.99 -2.69 46.51
N VAL A 360 1.14 -3.83 45.81
CA VAL A 360 2.16 -4.83 46.17
C VAL A 360 2.75 -5.44 44.88
N ALA A 361 4.05 -5.21 44.69
CA ALA A 361 4.96 -5.79 43.69
C ALA A 361 4.91 -5.21 42.25
N TRP A 362 5.72 -4.17 42.03
CA TRP A 362 6.31 -3.87 40.74
C TRP A 362 7.43 -4.89 40.49
N CYS A 363 7.25 -5.79 39.52
CA CYS A 363 8.35 -6.60 39.01
C CYS A 363 8.80 -6.04 37.67
N SER A 364 9.97 -5.42 37.64
CA SER A 364 10.72 -5.22 36.41
C SER A 364 11.29 -6.57 35.98
N SER A 365 10.82 -7.15 34.89
CA SER A 365 11.60 -8.14 34.16
C SER A 365 12.02 -7.56 32.82
N SER A 366 13.22 -7.00 32.82
CA SER A 366 14.05 -6.96 31.63
C SER A 366 14.36 -8.39 31.20
N GLN A 367 13.83 -8.81 30.06
CA GLN A 367 14.55 -9.63 29.08
C GLN A 367 13.86 -9.59 27.72
#